data_AF-A0A2L1GN81-F1
#
_entry.id   AF-A0A2L1GN81-F1
#
_cell.length_a   1.000
_cell.length_b   1.000
_cell.length_c   1.000
_cell.angle_alpha   90.00
_cell.angle_beta   90.00
_cell.angle_gamma   90.00
#
_symmetry.space_group_name_H-M   'P 1'
#
loop_
_entity.id
_entity.type
_entity.pdbx_description
1 polymer ?
#
loop_
_entity_poly.entity_id
_entity_poly.type
_entity_poly.pdbx_seq_one_letter_code
_entity_poly.pdbx_strand_id
1 'polypeptide(L)'
;MAEKSPKEQDAASKQPEEAADRQEQNGQNDGLAEKLHEQAMELLRRLPAFGPVIMLYLQSAHRRFQFISDLEWLLIPPLMSRQCKLFMKKSYPFAYVSWAFLNEEAENRLVLNGGKLRPQDWKCGERLWLMDIVAPFGGADRVLADIQQNEFPGRTIRLLVPDPETGGVSKRELPPRPMPQETFQGPDAGNA
;
A
#
# COMPACT_ATOMS: atom_id res chain seq x y z
N MET A 1 -11.35 63.70 -45.47
CA MET A 1 -10.35 62.65 -45.26
C MET A 1 -9.94 62.72 -43.80
N ALA A 2 -10.24 61.69 -43.02
CA ALA A 2 -9.66 61.48 -41.70
C ALA A 2 -9.53 59.95 -41.50
N GLU A 3 -8.31 59.46 -41.64
CA GLU A 3 -7.90 58.07 -41.42
C GLU A 3 -8.10 57.66 -39.97
N LYS A 4 -8.69 56.48 -39.75
CA LYS A 4 -8.68 55.81 -38.45
C LYS A 4 -7.28 55.20 -38.21
N SER A 5 -6.73 55.46 -37.02
CA SER A 5 -5.43 54.92 -36.57
C SER A 5 -5.48 53.41 -36.26
N PRO A 6 -4.38 52.64 -36.46
CA PRO A 6 -4.38 51.17 -36.43
C PRO A 6 -4.30 50.52 -35.03
N LYS A 7 -4.60 51.24 -33.95
CA LYS A 7 -4.33 50.76 -32.57
C LYS A 7 -5.50 50.11 -31.82
N GLU A 8 -6.68 50.03 -32.43
CA GLU A 8 -7.87 49.43 -31.79
C GLU A 8 -8.14 47.97 -32.20
N GLN A 9 -7.34 47.38 -33.09
CA GLN A 9 -7.58 46.00 -33.57
C GLN A 9 -6.80 44.92 -32.79
N ASP A 10 -5.78 45.26 -31.99
CA ASP A 10 -4.97 44.28 -31.25
C ASP A 10 -5.46 44.00 -29.82
N ALA A 11 -6.28 44.88 -29.23
CA ALA A 11 -6.77 44.73 -27.86
C ALA A 11 -7.99 43.79 -27.73
N ALA A 12 -8.70 43.54 -28.84
CA ALA A 12 -9.87 42.67 -28.89
C ALA A 12 -9.52 41.19 -29.13
N SER A 13 -8.32 40.88 -29.62
CA SER A 13 -7.90 39.50 -29.92
C SER A 13 -7.34 38.73 -28.71
N LYS A 14 -6.91 39.40 -27.64
CA LYS A 14 -6.32 38.74 -26.44
C LYS A 14 -7.31 38.39 -25.32
N GLN A 15 -8.49 38.99 -25.31
CA GLN A 15 -9.50 38.77 -24.25
C GLN A 15 -10.18 37.38 -24.26
N PRO A 16 -10.42 36.72 -25.41
CA PRO A 16 -11.03 35.39 -25.42
C PRO A 16 -10.10 34.31 -24.85
N GLU A 17 -8.80 34.44 -25.10
CA GLU A 17 -7.79 33.45 -24.74
C GLU A 17 -7.51 33.46 -23.22
N GLU A 18 -7.39 34.64 -22.60
CA GLU A 18 -7.23 34.76 -21.14
C GLU A 18 -8.50 34.36 -20.36
N ALA A 19 -9.69 34.56 -20.93
CA ALA A 19 -10.96 34.15 -20.30
C ALA A 19 -11.16 32.63 -20.36
N ALA A 20 -10.78 32.01 -21.49
CA ALA A 20 -10.79 30.55 -21.65
C ALA A 20 -9.76 29.89 -20.71
N ASP A 21 -8.54 30.43 -20.63
CA ASP A 21 -7.47 29.92 -19.76
C ASP A 21 -7.84 30.06 -18.27
N ARG A 22 -8.53 31.14 -17.86
CA ARG A 22 -9.09 31.27 -16.50
C ARG A 22 -10.24 30.32 -16.23
N GLN A 23 -11.12 30.04 -17.20
CA GLN A 23 -12.21 29.09 -17.04
C GLN A 23 -11.70 27.65 -16.95
N GLU A 24 -10.69 27.30 -17.75
CA GLU A 24 -10.01 26.02 -17.69
C GLU A 24 -9.24 25.85 -16.36
N GLN A 25 -8.51 26.87 -15.91
CA GLN A 25 -7.84 26.85 -14.60
C GLN A 25 -8.82 26.74 -13.43
N ASN A 26 -9.97 27.42 -13.48
CA ASN A 26 -10.98 27.34 -12.42
C ASN A 26 -11.64 25.95 -12.40
N GLY A 27 -11.98 25.38 -13.57
CA GLY A 27 -12.51 24.02 -13.67
C GLY A 27 -11.50 22.93 -13.26
N GLN A 28 -10.20 23.13 -13.53
CA GLN A 28 -9.13 22.26 -13.03
C GLN A 28 -8.98 22.34 -11.51
N ASN A 29 -9.09 23.54 -10.92
CA ASN A 29 -9.05 23.75 -9.48
C ASN A 29 -10.26 23.13 -8.77
N ASP A 30 -11.45 23.29 -9.33
CA ASP A 30 -12.68 22.70 -8.79
C ASP A 30 -12.62 21.16 -8.85
N GLY A 31 -12.17 20.59 -9.97
CA GLY A 31 -11.96 19.15 -10.11
C GLY A 31 -10.84 18.59 -9.22
N LEU A 32 -9.82 19.39 -8.88
CA LEU A 32 -8.80 19.01 -7.91
C LEU A 32 -9.36 19.02 -6.48
N ALA A 33 -10.12 20.06 -6.11
CA ALA A 33 -10.75 20.17 -4.80
C ALA A 33 -11.73 19.01 -4.54
N GLU A 34 -12.53 18.63 -5.55
CA GLU A 34 -13.45 17.50 -5.46
C GLU A 34 -12.69 16.17 -5.26
N LYS A 35 -11.64 15.91 -6.04
CA LYS A 35 -10.79 14.71 -5.86
C LYS A 35 -10.15 14.65 -4.48
N LEU A 36 -9.67 15.79 -3.95
CA LEU A 36 -9.09 15.86 -2.61
C LEU A 36 -10.14 15.58 -1.53
N HIS A 37 -11.35 16.11 -1.71
CA HIS A 37 -12.46 15.83 -0.80
C HIS A 37 -12.83 14.35 -0.79
N GLU A 38 -12.97 13.72 -1.95
CA GLU A 38 -13.25 12.29 -2.07
C GLU A 38 -12.17 11.43 -1.40
N GLN A 39 -10.90 11.74 -1.64
CA GLN A 39 -9.78 11.04 -1.01
C GLN A 39 -9.78 11.20 0.52
N ALA A 40 -10.04 12.41 1.01
CA ALA A 40 -10.15 12.68 2.45
C ALA A 40 -11.31 11.89 3.07
N MET A 41 -12.47 11.85 2.41
CA MET A 41 -13.63 11.11 2.90
C MET A 41 -13.40 9.60 2.92
N GLU A 42 -12.72 9.04 1.91
CA GLU A 42 -12.35 7.62 1.92
C GLU A 42 -11.34 7.28 3.02
N LEU A 43 -10.41 8.20 3.34
CA LEU A 43 -9.53 8.06 4.50
C LEU A 43 -10.33 8.03 5.79
N LEU A 44 -11.20 9.03 6.01
CA LEU A 44 -12.04 9.14 7.20
C LEU A 44 -12.90 7.88 7.42
N ARG A 45 -13.46 7.31 6.35
CA ARG A 45 -14.27 6.08 6.41
C ARG A 45 -13.49 4.88 6.96
N ARG A 46 -12.18 4.88 6.80
CA ARG A 46 -11.31 3.76 7.19
C ARG A 46 -10.47 4.01 8.42
N LEU A 47 -10.38 5.25 8.88
CA LEU A 47 -9.71 5.60 10.13
C LEU A 47 -10.06 4.68 11.31
N PRO A 48 -11.29 4.16 11.48
CA PRO A 48 -11.58 3.22 12.58
C PRO A 48 -10.66 1.98 12.60
N ALA A 49 -10.11 1.56 11.46
CA ALA A 49 -9.16 0.45 11.39
C ALA A 49 -7.79 0.78 12.03
N PHE A 50 -7.44 2.05 12.20
CA PHE A 50 -6.16 2.46 12.80
C PHE A 50 -6.09 2.10 14.27
N GLY A 51 -7.18 2.25 15.03
CA GLY A 51 -7.18 1.99 16.48
C GLY A 51 -6.64 0.59 16.83
N PRO A 52 -7.20 -0.49 16.26
CA PRO A 52 -6.68 -1.85 16.44
C PRO A 52 -5.23 -2.02 16.01
N VAL A 53 -4.81 -1.42 14.89
CA VAL A 53 -3.43 -1.56 14.38
C VAL A 53 -2.44 -0.85 15.28
N ILE A 54 -2.76 0.37 15.74
CA ILE A 54 -1.94 1.12 16.69
C ILE A 54 -1.83 0.36 18.01
N MET A 55 -2.92 -0.26 18.49
CA MET A 55 -2.86 -1.12 19.67
C MET A 55 -1.85 -2.26 19.48
N LEU A 56 -1.86 -2.94 18.32
CA LEU A 56 -0.88 -3.99 18.01
C LEU A 56 0.55 -3.44 17.95
N TYR A 57 0.75 -2.24 17.39
CA TYR A 57 2.07 -1.58 17.33
C TYR A 57 2.62 -1.30 18.73
N LEU A 58 1.79 -0.79 19.63
CA LEU A 58 2.17 -0.50 21.02
C LEU A 58 2.63 -1.77 21.77
N GLN A 59 2.10 -2.94 21.41
CA GLN A 59 2.45 -4.22 22.02
C GLN A 59 3.62 -4.92 21.32
N SER A 60 4.12 -4.39 20.20
CA SER A 60 5.14 -5.04 19.39
C SER A 60 6.52 -4.47 19.62
N ALA A 61 7.51 -5.31 19.96
CA ALA A 61 8.86 -4.87 20.29
C ALA A 61 9.53 -4.03 19.18
N HIS A 62 9.31 -4.38 17.90
CA HIS A 62 9.89 -3.70 16.74
C HIS A 62 9.10 -2.49 16.24
N ARG A 63 7.87 -2.24 16.74
CA ARG A 63 7.03 -1.12 16.29
C ARG A 63 6.65 -0.12 17.40
N ARG A 64 6.78 -0.50 18.68
CA ARG A 64 6.35 0.32 19.83
C ARG A 64 7.06 1.68 19.95
N PHE A 65 8.24 1.83 19.33
CA PHE A 65 9.03 3.05 19.37
C PHE A 65 9.01 3.83 18.05
N GLN A 66 8.12 3.46 17.13
CA GLN A 66 7.97 4.20 15.89
C GLN A 66 7.41 5.59 16.18
N PHE A 67 7.93 6.62 15.51
CA PHE A 67 7.39 7.97 15.65
C PHE A 67 5.97 8.03 15.09
N ILE A 68 5.12 8.88 15.68
CA ILE A 68 3.74 9.09 15.21
C ILE A 68 3.73 9.53 13.74
N SER A 69 4.69 10.36 13.32
CA SER A 69 4.84 10.80 11.94
C SER A 69 5.09 9.66 10.94
N ASP A 70 5.72 8.57 11.37
CA ASP A 70 5.94 7.42 10.47
C ASP A 70 4.66 6.60 10.25
N LEU A 71 3.67 6.69 11.16
CA LEU A 71 2.39 5.99 11.00
C LEU A 71 1.64 6.45 9.77
N GLU A 72 1.77 7.72 9.41
CA GLU A 72 1.21 8.27 8.17
C GLU A 72 1.68 7.44 6.96
N TRP A 73 2.98 7.22 6.85
CA TRP A 73 3.60 6.50 5.75
C TRP A 73 3.41 4.98 5.83
N LEU A 74 3.31 4.41 7.04
CA LEU A 74 3.15 2.98 7.25
C LEU A 74 1.70 2.51 7.10
N LEU A 75 0.72 3.33 7.48
CA LEU A 75 -0.68 2.91 7.62
C LEU A 75 -1.61 3.53 6.58
N ILE A 76 -1.40 4.78 6.13
CA ILE A 76 -2.31 5.40 5.16
C ILE A 76 -2.24 4.70 3.79
N PRO A 77 -1.07 4.50 3.17
CA PRO A 77 -1.01 3.88 1.85
C PRO A 77 -1.60 2.46 1.76
N PRO A 78 -1.31 1.50 2.68
CA PRO A 78 -1.95 0.18 2.62
C PRO A 78 -3.46 0.27 2.84
N LEU A 79 -3.89 1.15 3.75
CA LEU A 79 -5.31 1.30 4.05
C LEU A 79 -6.08 1.85 2.85
N MET A 80 -5.53 2.84 2.15
CA MET A 80 -6.12 3.43 0.93
C MET A 80 -6.11 2.46 -0.25
N SER A 81 -5.01 1.73 -0.44
CA SER A 81 -4.90 0.74 -1.52
C SER A 81 -5.67 -0.57 -1.25
N ARG A 82 -6.27 -0.74 -0.06
CA ARG A 82 -6.85 -2.01 0.42
C ARG A 82 -5.82 -3.15 0.51
N GLN A 83 -4.55 -2.83 0.70
CA GLN A 83 -3.45 -3.80 0.73
C GLN A 83 -2.97 -4.05 2.15
N CYS A 84 -3.93 -4.29 3.05
CA CYS A 84 -3.68 -4.74 4.40
C CYS A 84 -4.82 -5.61 4.92
N LYS A 85 -4.50 -6.46 5.89
CA LYS A 85 -5.45 -7.34 6.58
C LYS A 85 -5.23 -7.25 8.08
N LEU A 86 -6.33 -7.03 8.79
CA LEU A 86 -6.38 -7.10 10.25
C LEU A 86 -6.96 -8.46 10.64
N PHE A 87 -6.22 -9.20 11.46
CA PHE A 87 -6.62 -10.50 11.97
C PHE A 87 -7.29 -10.36 13.33
N MET A 88 -8.54 -10.79 13.39
CA MET A 88 -9.37 -10.73 14.58
C MET A 88 -9.62 -12.14 15.11
N LYS A 89 -9.52 -12.30 16.42
CA LYS A 89 -9.99 -13.50 17.13
C LYS A 89 -11.12 -13.08 18.05
N LYS A 90 -12.35 -13.51 17.73
CA LYS A 90 -13.57 -12.93 18.32
C LYS A 90 -13.57 -11.41 18.10
N SER A 91 -13.54 -10.60 19.16
CA SER A 91 -13.51 -9.14 19.11
C SER A 91 -12.12 -8.55 19.37
N TYR A 92 -11.06 -9.36 19.35
CA TYR A 92 -9.71 -8.93 19.71
C TYR A 92 -8.77 -8.97 18.49
N PRO A 93 -8.12 -7.85 18.11
CA PRO A 93 -7.08 -7.85 17.08
C PRO A 93 -5.84 -8.58 17.60
N PHE A 94 -5.34 -9.56 16.86
CA PHE A 94 -4.13 -10.29 17.26
C PHE A 94 -2.97 -10.15 16.28
N ALA A 95 -3.25 -9.82 15.01
CA ALA A 95 -2.21 -9.55 14.04
C ALA A 95 -2.65 -8.55 12.96
N TYR A 96 -1.67 -7.92 12.33
CA TYR A 96 -1.84 -7.02 11.20
C TYR A 96 -0.78 -7.35 10.14
N VAL A 97 -1.18 -7.33 8.87
CA VAL A 97 -0.28 -7.50 7.74
C VAL A 97 -0.58 -6.43 6.69
N SER A 98 0.44 -5.85 6.09
CA SER A 98 0.33 -5.02 4.89
C SER A 98 1.23 -5.52 3.77
N TRP A 99 0.81 -5.27 2.52
CA TRP A 99 1.54 -5.71 1.34
C TRP A 99 1.53 -4.65 0.22
N ALA A 100 2.47 -4.78 -0.70
CA ALA A 100 2.60 -3.95 -1.88
C ALA A 100 2.80 -4.81 -3.14
N PHE A 101 2.35 -4.29 -4.28
CA PHE A 101 2.62 -4.87 -5.59
C PHE A 101 3.56 -3.94 -6.36
N LEU A 102 4.82 -4.34 -6.44
CA LEU A 102 5.90 -3.52 -6.97
C LEU A 102 6.30 -3.94 -8.38
N ASN A 103 6.81 -2.98 -9.14
CA ASN A 103 7.68 -3.24 -10.27
C ASN A 103 9.14 -3.33 -9.82
N GLU A 104 10.05 -3.60 -10.75
CA GLU A 104 11.48 -3.76 -10.43
C GLU A 104 12.13 -2.48 -9.91
N GLU A 105 11.77 -1.33 -10.46
CA GLU A 105 12.32 -0.05 -10.05
C GLU A 105 11.92 0.32 -8.62
N ALA A 106 10.65 0.13 -8.27
CA ALA A 106 10.11 0.37 -6.94
C ALA A 106 10.69 -0.61 -5.92
N GLU A 107 10.89 -1.87 -6.31
CA GLU A 107 11.58 -2.88 -5.48
C GLU A 107 13.02 -2.46 -5.16
N ASN A 108 13.79 -2.02 -6.15
CA ASN A 108 15.16 -1.54 -5.93
C ASN A 108 15.18 -0.33 -5.00
N ARG A 109 14.27 0.63 -5.19
CA ARG A 109 14.13 1.78 -4.27
C ARG A 109 13.75 1.35 -2.86
N LEU A 110 12.87 0.36 -2.70
CA LEU A 110 12.43 -0.13 -1.40
C LEU A 110 13.62 -0.67 -0.59
N VAL A 111 14.46 -1.50 -1.22
CA VAL A 111 15.65 -2.08 -0.56
C VAL A 111 16.64 -0.97 -0.18
N LEU A 112 16.91 -0.03 -1.10
CA LEU A 112 17.84 1.08 -0.86
C LEU A 112 17.38 2.04 0.25
N ASN A 113 16.07 2.28 0.36
CA ASN A 113 15.50 3.22 1.33
C ASN A 113 15.17 2.58 2.68
N GLY A 114 15.66 1.36 2.96
CA GLY A 114 15.44 0.69 4.23
C GLY A 114 13.97 0.33 4.50
N GLY A 115 13.20 0.03 3.45
CA GLY A 115 11.81 -0.40 3.58
C GLY A 115 10.75 0.69 3.48
N LYS A 116 11.12 1.93 3.13
CA LYS A 116 10.16 3.02 2.91
C LYS A 116 9.72 3.08 1.45
N LEU A 117 8.40 3.10 1.23
CA LEU A 117 7.77 3.12 -0.09
C LEU A 117 6.94 4.39 -0.29
N ARG A 118 6.97 4.96 -1.50
CA ARG A 118 6.10 6.10 -1.87
C ARG A 118 4.66 5.63 -2.01
N PRO A 119 3.63 6.42 -1.65
CA PRO A 119 2.23 6.01 -1.77
C PRO A 119 1.85 5.49 -3.15
N GLN A 120 2.38 6.10 -4.21
CA GLN A 120 2.13 5.73 -5.61
C GLN A 120 2.74 4.37 -6.00
N ASP A 121 3.81 3.95 -5.33
CA ASP A 121 4.53 2.72 -5.64
C ASP A 121 3.84 1.48 -5.03
N TRP A 122 2.86 1.64 -4.14
CA TRP A 122 2.18 0.51 -3.48
C TRP A 122 1.49 -0.45 -4.46
N LYS A 123 1.12 0.03 -5.65
CA LYS A 123 0.41 -0.74 -6.69
C LYS A 123 0.96 -0.45 -8.08
N CYS A 124 2.27 -0.50 -8.25
CA CYS A 124 2.96 -0.17 -9.51
C CYS A 124 3.41 -1.39 -10.34
N GLY A 125 3.17 -2.62 -9.87
CA GLY A 125 3.52 -3.83 -10.63
C GLY A 125 2.84 -5.09 -10.10
N GLU A 126 3.53 -6.24 -10.20
CA GLU A 126 2.99 -7.57 -9.86
C GLU A 126 3.81 -8.30 -8.78
N ARG A 127 5.00 -7.79 -8.43
CA ARG A 127 5.87 -8.42 -7.44
C ARG A 127 5.28 -8.17 -6.05
N LEU A 128 4.83 -9.24 -5.41
CA LEU A 128 4.22 -9.19 -4.09
C LEU A 128 5.28 -9.04 -3.00
N TRP A 129 5.15 -7.97 -2.21
CA TRP A 129 5.99 -7.64 -1.08
C TRP A 129 5.16 -7.52 0.20
N LEU A 130 5.55 -8.20 1.27
CA LEU A 130 5.03 -7.92 2.61
C LEU A 130 5.81 -6.74 3.19
N MET A 131 5.07 -5.70 3.55
CA MET A 131 5.58 -4.42 4.03
C MET A 131 5.67 -4.39 5.55
N ASP A 132 4.67 -4.96 6.21
CA ASP A 132 4.66 -5.08 7.66
C ASP A 132 3.92 -6.33 8.11
N ILE A 133 4.44 -6.97 9.16
CA ILE A 133 3.79 -8.08 9.86
C ILE A 133 3.93 -7.79 11.35
N VAL A 134 2.79 -7.59 12.00
CA VAL A 134 2.74 -7.27 13.42
C VAL A 134 1.86 -8.29 14.12
N ALA A 135 2.48 -9.17 14.90
CA ALA A 135 1.82 -10.23 15.65
C ALA A 135 2.45 -10.30 17.07
N PRO A 136 2.14 -9.33 17.96
CA PRO A 136 2.84 -9.15 19.23
C PRO A 136 2.64 -10.31 20.22
N PHE A 137 1.59 -11.11 20.03
CA PHE A 137 1.29 -12.29 20.84
C PHE A 137 1.85 -13.59 20.25
N GLY A 138 2.77 -13.48 19.28
CA GLY A 138 3.27 -14.59 18.49
C GLY A 138 2.30 -15.02 17.39
N GLY A 139 2.63 -16.11 16.70
CA GLY A 139 1.80 -16.65 15.61
C GLY A 139 2.00 -15.98 14.25
N ALA A 140 3.08 -15.20 14.06
CA ALA A 140 3.45 -14.64 12.76
C ALA A 140 3.52 -15.71 11.66
N ASP A 141 4.03 -16.91 11.97
CA ASP A 141 4.08 -18.02 11.00
C ASP A 141 2.68 -18.51 10.57
N ARG A 142 1.70 -18.48 11.48
CA ARG A 142 0.31 -18.85 11.18
C ARG A 142 -0.40 -17.77 10.36
N VAL A 143 -0.08 -16.51 10.64
CA VAL A 143 -0.58 -15.38 9.85
C VAL A 143 0.01 -15.41 8.44
N LEU A 144 1.32 -15.63 8.33
CA LEU A 144 2.02 -15.77 7.05
C LEU A 144 1.50 -16.96 6.25
N ALA A 145 1.26 -18.09 6.92
CA ALA A 145 0.57 -19.25 6.37
C ALA A 145 -0.81 -18.92 5.78
N ASP A 146 -1.64 -18.20 6.54
CA ASP A 146 -2.97 -17.75 6.07
C ASP A 146 -2.85 -16.85 4.85
N ILE A 147 -1.93 -15.88 4.86
CA ILE A 147 -1.68 -14.99 3.73
C ILE A 147 -1.25 -15.78 2.49
N GLN A 148 -0.34 -16.75 2.62
CA GLN A 148 0.11 -17.59 1.50
C GLN A 148 -1.00 -18.50 0.96
N GLN A 149 -1.92 -18.94 1.80
CA GLN A 149 -2.95 -19.91 1.41
C GLN A 149 -4.23 -19.23 0.90
N ASN A 150 -4.68 -18.17 1.58
CA ASN A 150 -6.01 -17.59 1.39
C ASN A 150 -5.98 -16.28 0.60
N GLU A 151 -4.95 -15.45 0.78
CA GLU A 151 -4.84 -14.18 0.05
C GLU A 151 -4.03 -14.33 -1.25
N PHE A 152 -2.93 -15.08 -1.20
CA PHE A 152 -1.99 -15.20 -2.33
C PHE A 152 -1.58 -16.65 -2.65
N PRO A 153 -2.54 -17.54 -2.91
CA PRO A 153 -2.25 -18.92 -3.29
C PRO A 153 -1.33 -18.96 -4.51
N GLY A 154 -0.27 -19.77 -4.45
CA GLY A 154 0.65 -19.97 -5.58
C GLY A 154 1.61 -18.81 -5.86
N ARG A 155 1.64 -17.76 -5.03
CA ARG A 155 2.50 -16.58 -5.27
C ARG A 155 3.77 -16.61 -4.42
N THR A 156 4.88 -16.19 -5.02
CA THR A 156 6.12 -15.88 -4.28
C THR A 156 5.94 -14.58 -3.51
N ILE A 157 6.27 -14.61 -2.22
CA ILE A 157 6.22 -13.45 -1.34
C ILE A 157 7.63 -12.94 -1.08
N ARG A 158 7.81 -11.62 -1.10
CA ARG A 158 9.07 -10.97 -0.76
C ARG A 158 8.92 -10.16 0.52
N LEU A 159 9.98 -10.06 1.32
CA LEU A 159 10.01 -9.24 2.52
C LEU A 159 11.43 -8.76 2.80
N LEU A 160 11.54 -7.64 3.50
CA LEU A 160 12.81 -7.22 4.09
C LEU A 160 12.98 -7.89 5.45
N VAL A 161 14.15 -8.47 5.66
CA VAL A 161 14.56 -9.00 6.97
C VAL A 161 15.82 -8.27 7.43
N PRO A 162 15.96 -7.96 8.72
CA PRO A 162 17.22 -7.48 9.26
C PRO A 162 18.33 -8.47 8.92
N ASP A 163 19.42 -7.96 8.36
CA ASP A 163 20.61 -8.76 8.11
C ASP A 163 21.41 -8.88 9.40
N PRO A 164 21.60 -10.09 9.96
CA PRO A 164 22.31 -10.29 11.21
C PRO A 164 23.81 -9.96 11.10
N GLU A 165 24.40 -9.97 9.90
CA GLU A 165 25.83 -9.71 9.69
C GLU A 165 26.12 -8.23 9.47
N THR A 166 25.33 -7.57 8.64
CA THR A 166 25.58 -6.16 8.27
C THR A 166 24.79 -5.16 9.12
N GLY A 167 23.78 -5.62 9.87
CA GLY A 167 22.82 -4.76 10.58
C GLY A 167 21.89 -3.97 9.64
N GLY A 168 22.02 -4.17 8.32
CA GLY A 168 21.16 -3.57 7.30
C GLY A 168 19.87 -4.37 7.10
N VAL A 169 19.25 -4.19 5.93
CA VAL A 169 18.09 -4.99 5.50
C VAL A 169 18.47 -5.81 4.27
N SER A 170 18.04 -7.07 4.26
CA SER A 170 18.21 -7.96 3.11
C SER A 170 16.85 -8.40 2.59
N LYS A 171 16.80 -8.62 1.28
CA LYS A 171 15.61 -9.17 0.61
C LYS A 171 15.55 -10.67 0.87
N ARG A 172 14.42 -11.14 1.41
CA ARG A 172 14.09 -12.56 1.51
C ARG A 172 12.94 -12.89 0.59
N GLU A 173 13.08 -13.96 -0.17
CA GLU A 173 11.99 -14.53 -0.96
C GLU A 173 11.47 -15.79 -0.28
N LEU A 174 10.13 -15.90 -0.20
CA LEU A 174 9.42 -17.06 0.30
C LEU A 174 8.69 -17.69 -0.89
N PRO A 175 9.01 -18.93 -1.26
CA PRO A 175 8.32 -19.61 -2.35
C PRO A 175 6.85 -19.82 -1.98
N PRO A 176 5.98 -20.04 -2.99
CA PRO A 176 4.60 -20.43 -2.75
C PRO A 176 4.54 -21.63 -1.81
N ARG A 177 3.62 -21.59 -0.85
CA ARG A 177 3.39 -22.75 0.01
C ARG A 177 2.92 -23.93 -0.87
N PRO A 178 3.55 -25.12 -0.78
CA PRO A 178 3.06 -26.29 -1.48
C PRO A 178 1.64 -26.59 -1.02
N MET A 179 0.73 -26.81 -1.96
CA MET A 179 -0.60 -27.31 -1.63
C MET A 179 -0.45 -28.65 -0.90
N PRO A 180 -1.27 -28.95 0.12
CA PRO A 180 -1.28 -30.28 0.70
C PRO A 180 -1.51 -31.27 -0.45
N GLN A 181 -0.51 -32.09 -0.76
CA GLN A 181 -0.73 -33.23 -1.65
C GLN A 181 -1.79 -34.08 -0.94
N GLU A 182 -2.90 -34.35 -1.62
CA GLU A 182 -3.85 -35.36 -1.15
C GLU A 182 -3.03 -36.58 -0.75
N THR A 183 -3.13 -36.97 0.52
CA THR A 183 -2.53 -38.19 1.02
C THR A 183 -2.99 -39.30 0.08
N PHE A 184 -2.07 -39.83 -0.71
CA PHE A 184 -2.30 -41.03 -1.49
C PHE A 184 -2.62 -42.12 -0.47
N GLN A 185 -3.92 -42.37 -0.25
CA GLN A 185 -4.37 -43.60 0.39
C GLN A 185 -3.89 -44.70 -0.56
N GLY A 186 -2.78 -45.32 -0.17
CA GLY A 186 -2.27 -46.50 -0.86
C GLY A 186 -3.42 -47.50 -1.02
N PRO A 187 -3.40 -48.30 -2.10
CA PRO A 187 -4.48 -49.23 -2.36
C PRO A 187 -4.68 -50.09 -1.12
N ASP A 188 -5.91 -50.04 -0.60
CA ASP A 188 -6.41 -50.94 0.42
C ASP A 188 -5.95 -52.33 0.02
N ALA A 189 -5.00 -52.87 0.79
CA ALA A 189 -4.42 -54.17 0.54
C ALA A 189 -5.53 -55.17 0.85
N GLY A 190 -6.33 -55.46 -0.18
CA GLY A 190 -7.16 -56.64 -0.20
C GLY A 190 -6.30 -57.85 0.10
N ASN A 191 -6.78 -58.64 1.06
CA ASN A 191 -6.63 -60.08 1.20
C ASN A 191 -5.55 -60.60 2.18
N ALA A 192 -6.02 -60.92 3.40
CA ALA A 192 -5.87 -62.24 4.01
C ALA A 192 -7.05 -62.50 4.96
#